data_AF-A0A9D6V832-F1
#
_entry.id   AF-A0A9D6V832-F1
#
_cell.length_a   1.000
_cell.length_b   1.000
_cell.length_c   1.000
_cell.angle_alpha   90.00
_cell.angle_beta   90.00
_cell.angle_gamma   90.00
#
_symmetry.space_group_name_H-M   'P 1'
#
loop_
_entity.id
_entity.type
_entity.pdbx_description
1 polymer ?
#
loop_
_entity_poly.entity_id
_entity_poly.type
_entity_poly.pdbx_seq_one_letter_code
_entity_poly.pdbx_strand_id
1 'polypeptide(L)'
;MPHIPGQGASELQEVIALSDKGSRLLTACKDGTSDACIMNMPTSRRPIFTVQKHQASHLHYDFRLEIGGALKSWAIPKGPSMDPSVKRLAVEVEDHDLGYAEFEGVIGEGYYGAGPVLVWDTGWFEPLRANRGPVSPMMMFHEGKLDLCLHGQRLQGGFTLVRMKDRPREWLLIKKRDKEARSGYDVMQEYDTSVLSRRTIEDLEADVAAGTLDPGCCG
;
A
#
# COMPACT_ATOMS: atom_id res chain seq x y z
N MET A 1 -40.23 -52.12 36.39
CA MET A 1 -40.01 -50.73 36.84
C MET A 1 -38.60 -50.63 37.40
N PRO A 2 -37.81 -49.56 37.19
CA PRO A 2 -38.07 -48.27 36.52
C PRO A 2 -37.36 -48.16 35.13
N HIS A 3 -38.01 -47.62 34.10
CA HIS A 3 -38.04 -46.22 33.63
C HIS A 3 -36.70 -45.66 33.09
N ILE A 4 -36.60 -45.69 31.77
CA ILE A 4 -35.71 -44.90 30.90
C ILE A 4 -36.53 -43.71 30.36
N PRO A 5 -35.91 -42.54 30.16
CA PRO A 5 -36.10 -41.78 28.91
C PRO A 5 -34.72 -41.51 28.27
N GLY A 6 -34.46 -41.73 26.97
CA GLY A 6 -35.19 -41.21 25.80
C GLY A 6 -34.80 -39.73 25.62
N GLN A 7 -34.29 -39.20 24.51
CA GLN A 7 -34.21 -39.49 23.07
C GLN A 7 -32.94 -38.76 22.56
N GLY A 8 -32.17 -39.19 21.55
CA GLY A 8 -32.50 -39.25 20.12
C GLY A 8 -32.68 -37.83 19.54
N ALA A 9 -32.08 -37.37 18.45
CA ALA A 9 -31.11 -37.85 17.47
C ALA A 9 -30.75 -36.64 16.56
N SER A 10 -29.71 -36.79 15.71
CA SER A 10 -29.56 -36.13 14.38
C SER A 10 -29.35 -34.59 14.39
N GLU A 11 -28.57 -33.92 13.55
CA GLU A 11 -27.74 -34.22 12.38
C GLU A 11 -27.07 -32.91 11.93
N LEU A 12 -26.16 -33.02 10.96
CA LEU A 12 -25.26 -32.01 10.41
C LEU A 12 -25.97 -30.83 9.70
N GLN A 13 -25.17 -29.83 9.28
CA GLN A 13 -25.44 -28.73 8.31
C GLN A 13 -26.16 -27.49 8.90
N GLU A 14 -25.89 -26.22 8.55
CA GLU A 14 -24.92 -25.49 7.72
C GLU A 14 -25.21 -23.96 7.89
N VAL A 15 -24.25 -23.09 7.58
CA VAL A 15 -24.31 -21.66 7.14
C VAL A 15 -25.14 -20.53 7.82
N ILE A 16 -24.39 -19.46 8.17
CA ILE A 16 -24.58 -18.00 7.93
C ILE A 16 -25.86 -17.28 8.42
N ALA A 17 -25.70 -16.27 9.31
CA ALA A 17 -26.26 -14.91 9.15
C ALA A 17 -25.77 -13.91 10.22
N LEU A 18 -25.67 -12.65 9.79
CA LEU A 18 -25.13 -11.45 10.44
C LEU A 18 -25.95 -10.91 11.63
N SER A 19 -25.33 -10.08 12.47
CA SER A 19 -25.70 -8.66 12.66
C SER A 19 -25.43 -8.13 14.09
N ASP A 20 -24.44 -7.25 14.17
CA ASP A 20 -24.52 -5.89 14.74
C ASP A 20 -25.33 -5.67 16.04
N LYS A 21 -24.63 -5.55 17.17
CA LYS A 21 -25.01 -4.69 18.31
C LYS A 21 -23.77 -4.12 18.99
N GLY A 22 -23.60 -2.81 18.87
CA GLY A 22 -22.47 -2.08 19.41
C GLY A 22 -22.53 -1.76 20.90
N SER A 23 -21.52 -0.98 21.28
CA SER A 23 -21.51 0.02 22.34
C SER A 23 -21.74 -0.45 23.78
N ARG A 24 -20.63 -0.64 24.51
CA ARG A 24 -20.31 0.05 25.79
C ARG A 24 -19.15 -0.65 26.49
N LEU A 25 -18.05 0.06 26.72
CA LEU A 25 -17.72 0.58 28.05
C LEU A 25 -16.53 1.55 27.94
N LEU A 26 -16.83 2.85 28.04
CA LEU A 26 -15.85 3.87 28.41
C LEU A 26 -15.59 3.73 29.91
N THR A 27 -14.35 3.43 30.29
CA THR A 27 -13.81 3.85 31.59
C THR A 27 -12.74 4.89 31.30
N ALA A 28 -13.06 6.14 31.60
CA ALA A 28 -12.14 7.27 31.53
C ALA A 28 -11.12 7.14 32.66
N CYS A 29 -9.85 6.94 32.32
CA CYS A 29 -8.76 7.24 33.24
C CYS A 29 -8.51 8.74 33.19
N LYS A 30 -8.84 9.42 34.28
CA LYS A 30 -8.29 10.73 34.61
C LYS A 30 -6.80 10.53 34.90
N ASP A 31 -6.05 11.60 34.68
CA ASP A 31 -4.64 11.81 35.06
C ASP A 31 -3.74 11.84 33.81
N GLY A 32 -3.66 13.03 33.23
CA GLY A 32 -2.79 13.35 32.10
C GLY A 32 -1.33 13.21 32.50
N THR A 33 -0.67 12.19 31.97
CA THR A 33 0.76 12.16 31.69
C THR A 33 0.97 11.41 30.38
N SER A 34 1.77 12.01 29.51
CA SER A 34 2.09 11.65 28.13
C SER A 34 2.88 10.35 28.00
N ASP A 35 2.82 9.75 26.80
CA ASP A 35 3.63 8.65 26.24
C ASP A 35 2.97 7.27 26.03
N ALA A 36 1.67 7.10 26.33
CA ALA A 36 0.97 5.82 26.11
C ALA A 36 -0.07 5.80 24.97
N CYS A 37 -0.27 6.91 24.24
CA CYS A 37 -1.32 7.04 23.22
C CYS A 37 -0.88 6.80 21.76
N ILE A 38 0.22 6.07 21.52
CA ILE A 38 0.48 5.46 20.19
C ILE A 38 0.16 3.96 20.26
N MET A 39 -0.99 3.62 20.84
CA MET A 39 -1.59 2.31 20.67
C MET A 39 -2.36 2.36 19.36
N ASN A 40 -1.68 1.89 18.30
CA ASN A 40 -2.23 1.68 16.97
C ASN A 40 -3.47 0.79 17.09
N MET A 41 -4.67 1.40 17.16
CA MET A 41 -5.93 0.66 17.10
C MET A 41 -5.93 -0.12 15.78
N PRO A 42 -6.31 -1.41 15.76
CA PRO A 42 -6.48 -2.13 14.51
C PRO A 42 -7.57 -1.42 13.71
N THR A 43 -7.18 -0.68 12.68
CA THR A 43 -8.14 -0.17 11.71
C THR A 43 -8.79 -1.40 11.08
N SER A 44 -10.12 -1.49 11.15
CA SER A 44 -10.89 -2.53 10.45
C SER A 44 -10.73 -2.47 8.93
N ARG A 45 -10.04 -1.43 8.43
CA ARG A 45 -9.66 -1.22 7.04
C ARG A 45 -8.26 -1.78 6.76
N ARG A 46 -8.13 -2.50 5.64
CA ARG A 46 -6.85 -2.99 5.11
C ARG A 46 -5.99 -1.79 4.70
N PRO A 47 -4.69 -1.77 5.05
CA PRO A 47 -3.83 -0.64 4.71
C PRO A 47 -3.57 -0.61 3.20
N ILE A 48 -3.61 0.59 2.62
CA ILE A 48 -3.49 0.77 1.17
C ILE A 48 -2.04 0.82 0.71
N PHE A 49 -1.82 0.50 -0.56
CA PHE A 49 -0.61 0.89 -1.28
C PHE A 49 -0.99 1.51 -2.62
N THR A 50 -0.12 2.38 -3.13
CA THR A 50 -0.24 2.95 -4.47
C THR A 50 1.13 2.98 -5.13
N VAL A 51 1.14 2.92 -6.45
CA VAL A 51 2.30 3.16 -7.28
C VAL A 51 1.91 4.22 -8.29
N GLN A 52 2.51 5.40 -8.21
CA GLN A 52 2.27 6.47 -9.17
C GLN A 52 3.40 6.50 -10.20
N LYS A 53 3.05 6.56 -11.49
CA LYS A 53 4.02 6.86 -12.56
C LYS A 53 4.14 8.38 -12.62
N HIS A 54 5.35 8.88 -12.49
CA HIS A 54 5.62 10.31 -12.32
C HIS A 54 6.69 10.75 -13.33
N GLN A 55 6.28 11.59 -14.26
CA GLN A 55 7.15 12.20 -15.25
C GLN A 55 7.59 13.58 -14.78
N ALA A 56 8.50 13.60 -13.80
CA ALA A 56 9.14 14.83 -13.37
C ALA A 56 10.32 15.17 -14.29
N SER A 57 11.40 15.73 -13.73
CA SER A 57 12.68 15.87 -14.45
C SER A 57 13.16 14.55 -15.09
N HIS A 58 12.84 13.43 -14.44
CA HIS A 58 13.06 12.08 -14.93
C HIS A 58 11.85 11.22 -14.60
N LEU A 59 11.54 10.29 -15.51
CA LEU A 59 10.56 9.26 -15.25
C LEU A 59 10.97 8.43 -14.03
N HIS A 60 10.06 8.33 -13.07
CA HIS A 60 10.19 7.42 -11.93
C HIS A 60 8.81 6.95 -11.48
N TYR A 61 8.81 6.06 -10.50
CA TYR A 61 7.60 5.52 -9.91
C TYR A 61 7.61 5.71 -8.40
N ASP A 62 6.62 6.41 -7.88
CA ASP A 62 6.46 6.61 -6.44
C ASP A 62 5.67 5.45 -5.85
N PHE A 63 6.37 4.59 -5.10
CA PHE A 63 5.78 3.48 -4.37
C PHE A 63 5.44 3.93 -2.95
N ARG A 64 4.19 3.74 -2.53
CA ARG A 64 3.70 4.27 -1.26
C ARG A 64 2.92 3.22 -0.47
N LEU A 65 3.11 3.23 0.86
CA LEU A 65 2.45 2.35 1.81
C LEU A 65 1.79 3.16 2.92
N GLU A 66 0.52 2.88 3.21
CA GLU A 66 -0.14 3.40 4.42
C GLU A 66 0.47 2.77 5.67
N ILE A 67 1.25 3.55 6.41
CA ILE A 67 1.89 3.12 7.67
C ILE A 67 1.80 4.26 8.67
N GLY A 68 1.10 4.02 9.78
CA GLY A 68 1.01 5.00 10.88
C GLY A 68 0.22 6.26 10.52
N GLY A 69 -0.78 6.15 9.64
CA GLY A 69 -1.66 7.27 9.28
C GLY A 69 -1.15 8.16 8.15
N ALA A 70 -0.01 7.83 7.53
CA ALA A 70 0.54 8.54 6.37
C ALA A 70 1.04 7.56 5.32
N LEU A 71 1.28 8.06 4.11
CA LEU A 71 1.90 7.33 3.01
C LEU A 71 3.42 7.42 3.10
N LYS A 72 4.04 6.38 3.68
CA LYS A 72 5.49 6.19 3.58
C LYS A 72 5.84 5.95 2.11
N SER A 73 6.75 6.75 1.58
CA SER A 73 6.92 6.89 0.13
C SER A 73 8.37 6.66 -0.30
N TRP A 74 8.54 6.03 -1.47
CA TRP A 74 9.82 5.80 -2.11
C TRP A 74 9.75 6.08 -3.61
N ALA A 75 10.68 6.87 -4.12
CA ALA A 75 10.90 7.03 -5.56
C ALA A 75 11.73 5.84 -6.11
N ILE A 76 11.20 5.18 -7.14
CA ILE A 76 11.81 4.01 -7.80
C ILE A 76 12.10 4.38 -9.26
N PRO A 77 13.34 4.80 -9.60
CA PRO A 77 13.66 5.33 -10.94
C PRO A 77 13.35 4.38 -12.09
N LYS A 78 13.49 3.07 -11.88
CA LYS A 78 13.23 2.05 -12.90
C LYS A 78 11.92 1.30 -12.70
N GLY A 79 11.06 1.77 -11.81
CA GLY A 79 9.83 1.10 -11.42
C GLY A 79 10.03 -0.22 -10.68
N PRO A 80 8.95 -0.84 -10.20
CA PRO A 80 8.96 -2.18 -9.62
C PRO A 80 9.42 -3.26 -10.63
N SER A 81 9.57 -4.49 -10.16
CA SER A 81 9.81 -5.65 -11.02
C SER A 81 9.10 -6.87 -10.44
N MET A 82 8.57 -7.72 -11.32
CA MET A 82 8.02 -9.02 -10.96
C MET A 82 9.08 -10.15 -11.03
N ASP A 83 10.31 -9.83 -11.44
CA ASP A 83 11.42 -10.77 -11.46
C ASP A 83 12.14 -10.80 -10.09
N PRO A 84 12.17 -11.93 -9.37
CA PRO A 84 12.80 -12.04 -8.07
C PRO A 84 14.34 -11.96 -8.08
N SER A 85 14.97 -11.99 -9.26
CA SER A 85 16.41 -11.77 -9.43
C SER A 85 16.78 -10.28 -9.54
N VAL A 86 15.81 -9.42 -9.84
CA VAL A 86 16.02 -7.99 -10.03
C VAL A 86 15.82 -7.25 -8.71
N LYS A 87 16.81 -6.41 -8.35
CA LYS A 87 16.74 -5.51 -7.19
C LYS A 87 16.53 -4.09 -7.70
N ARG A 88 15.46 -3.43 -7.26
CA ARG A 88 15.16 -2.04 -7.63
C ARG A 88 15.57 -1.11 -6.51
N LEU A 89 16.35 -0.07 -6.84
CA LEU A 89 16.62 1.02 -5.91
C LEU A 89 15.30 1.76 -5.62
N ALA A 90 14.99 1.94 -4.34
CA ALA A 90 13.85 2.69 -3.85
C ALA A 90 14.37 3.75 -2.88
N VAL A 91 14.29 5.02 -3.26
CA VAL A 91 14.81 6.13 -2.46
C VAL A 91 13.67 6.70 -1.63
N GLU A 92 13.80 6.65 -0.30
CA GLU A 92 12.81 7.17 0.63
C GLU A 92 12.66 8.69 0.43
N VAL A 93 11.42 9.14 0.25
CA VAL A 93 11.03 10.55 0.11
C VAL A 93 10.12 10.95 1.28
N GLU A 94 9.64 12.19 1.28
CA GLU A 94 8.74 12.73 2.29
C GLU A 94 7.44 11.91 2.37
N ASP A 95 6.86 11.86 3.57
CA ASP A 95 5.54 11.28 3.76
C ASP A 95 4.50 12.09 2.97
N HIS A 96 3.45 11.40 2.50
CA HIS A 96 2.33 12.06 1.84
C HIS A 96 1.03 11.76 2.60
N ASP A 97 0.05 12.65 2.49
CA ASP A 97 -1.28 12.43 3.06
C ASP A 97 -2.00 11.28 2.35
N LEU A 98 -2.88 10.58 3.07
CA LEU A 98 -3.62 9.43 2.52
C LEU A 98 -4.45 9.78 1.29
N GLY A 99 -4.97 11.02 1.20
CA GLY A 99 -5.72 11.50 0.04
C GLY A 99 -4.89 11.56 -1.24
N TYR A 100 -3.56 11.61 -1.13
CA TYR A 100 -2.65 11.65 -2.27
C TYR A 100 -2.56 10.30 -3.02
N ALA A 101 -3.04 9.20 -2.41
CA ALA A 101 -2.91 7.86 -2.98
C ALA A 101 -3.62 7.69 -4.33
N GLU A 102 -4.67 8.48 -4.56
CA GLU A 102 -5.52 8.45 -5.76
C GLU A 102 -5.30 9.66 -6.68
N PHE A 103 -4.30 10.51 -6.37
CA PHE A 103 -4.02 11.71 -7.16
C PHE A 103 -3.53 11.36 -8.57
N GLU A 104 -4.17 11.99 -9.56
CA GLU A 104 -3.77 12.03 -10.97
C GLU A 104 -3.90 13.45 -11.49
N GLY A 105 -2.93 13.92 -12.25
CA GLY A 105 -2.92 15.27 -12.80
C GLY A 105 -1.52 15.73 -13.20
N VAL A 106 -1.37 17.04 -13.43
CA VAL A 106 -0.09 17.66 -13.75
C VAL A 106 0.28 18.64 -12.65
N ILE A 107 1.40 18.38 -11.98
CA ILE A 107 1.95 19.30 -10.97
C ILE A 107 2.63 20.44 -11.72
N GLY A 108 2.23 21.68 -11.42
CA GLY A 108 2.73 22.86 -12.11
C GLY A 108 4.24 23.06 -12.00
N GLU A 109 4.82 23.79 -12.95
CA GLU A 109 6.23 24.16 -12.89
C GLU A 109 6.56 24.99 -11.64
N GLY A 110 7.78 24.83 -11.12
CA GLY A 110 8.25 25.52 -9.91
C GLY A 110 7.83 24.87 -8.59
N TYR A 111 6.93 23.89 -8.62
CA TYR A 111 6.63 23.04 -7.47
C TYR A 111 7.56 21.83 -7.40
N TYR A 112 7.76 21.31 -6.19
CA TYR A 112 8.48 20.05 -6.00
C TYR A 112 7.69 18.92 -6.66
N GLY A 113 8.35 18.14 -7.51
CA GLY A 113 7.68 17.09 -8.29
C GLY A 113 6.88 17.64 -9.48
N ALA A 114 7.25 18.78 -10.06
CA ALA A 114 6.60 19.27 -11.28
C ALA A 114 6.59 18.22 -12.40
N GLY A 115 5.42 18.03 -13.04
CA GLY A 115 5.20 17.07 -14.11
C GLY A 115 3.91 16.25 -13.96
N PRO A 116 3.54 15.46 -14.99
CA PRO A 116 2.36 14.59 -14.92
C PRO A 116 2.56 13.40 -13.98
N VAL A 117 1.50 13.08 -13.25
CA VAL A 117 1.39 11.97 -12.31
C VAL A 117 0.12 11.19 -12.61
N LEU A 118 0.23 9.87 -12.69
CA LEU A 118 -0.93 8.96 -12.77
C LEU A 118 -0.77 7.79 -11.81
N VAL A 119 -1.87 7.17 -11.39
CA VAL A 119 -1.89 5.98 -10.54
C VAL A 119 -1.68 4.75 -11.43
N TRP A 120 -0.44 4.26 -11.43
CA TRP A 120 -0.02 3.09 -12.20
C TRP A 120 -0.45 1.78 -11.56
N ASP A 121 -0.53 1.68 -10.24
CA ASP A 121 -1.15 0.54 -9.56
C ASP A 121 -1.70 0.97 -8.21
N THR A 122 -2.70 0.26 -7.70
CA THR A 122 -3.26 0.51 -6.38
C THR A 122 -3.91 -0.74 -5.82
N GLY A 123 -3.96 -0.84 -4.50
CA GLY A 123 -4.57 -1.94 -3.80
C GLY A 123 -4.32 -1.84 -2.29
N TRP A 124 -4.20 -3.00 -1.66
CA TRP A 124 -3.90 -3.12 -0.24
C TRP A 124 -2.75 -4.09 -0.02
N PHE A 125 -2.17 -4.06 1.18
CA PHE A 125 -1.06 -4.95 1.52
C PHE A 125 -1.23 -5.62 2.88
N GLU A 126 -0.53 -6.74 3.06
CA GLU A 126 -0.38 -7.43 4.33
C GLU A 126 1.08 -7.38 4.78
N PRO A 127 1.38 -6.96 6.01
CA PRO A 127 2.71 -7.17 6.58
C PRO A 127 2.95 -8.66 6.81
N LEU A 128 4.05 -9.18 6.26
CA LEU A 128 4.46 -10.57 6.43
C LEU A 128 5.62 -10.65 7.42
N ARG A 129 5.54 -11.53 8.41
CA ARG A 129 6.72 -11.98 9.16
C ARG A 129 6.62 -13.48 9.40
N ALA A 130 7.67 -14.20 9.04
CA ALA A 130 7.70 -15.65 9.26
C ALA A 130 7.58 -15.94 10.77
N ASN A 131 6.62 -16.81 11.12
CA ASN A 131 6.50 -17.45 12.43
C ASN A 131 6.37 -16.52 13.65
N ARG A 132 5.77 -15.34 13.47
CA ARG A 132 5.39 -14.46 14.59
C ARG A 132 3.96 -13.95 14.34
N GLY A 133 3.23 -13.66 15.42
CA GLY A 133 1.87 -13.11 15.37
C GLY A 133 1.79 -11.76 14.63
N PRO A 134 0.68 -11.01 14.74
CA PRO A 134 0.49 -9.74 14.04
C PRO A 134 1.71 -8.82 14.21
N VAL A 135 2.22 -8.29 13.10
CA VAL A 135 3.40 -7.42 13.10
C VAL A 135 3.00 -6.03 12.62
N SER A 136 3.39 -5.03 13.40
CA SER A 136 3.20 -3.63 13.05
C SER A 136 4.07 -3.24 11.85
N PRO A 137 3.50 -2.75 10.73
CA PRO A 137 4.27 -2.20 9.61
C PRO A 137 5.20 -1.06 10.06
N MET A 138 4.79 -0.28 11.06
CA MET A 138 5.60 0.80 11.62
C MET A 138 6.89 0.26 12.23
N MET A 139 6.83 -0.84 13.00
CA MET A 139 8.04 -1.46 13.55
C MET A 139 8.96 -1.98 12.45
N MET A 140 8.41 -2.63 11.43
CA MET A 140 9.16 -3.15 10.28
C MET A 140 9.87 -2.03 9.50
N PHE A 141 9.21 -0.89 9.34
CA PHE A 141 9.80 0.31 8.75
C PHE A 141 11.00 0.81 9.57
N HIS A 142 10.84 0.93 10.89
CA HIS A 142 11.93 1.34 11.79
C HIS A 142 13.09 0.34 11.83
N GLU A 143 12.80 -0.96 11.81
CA GLU A 143 13.80 -2.05 11.68
C GLU A 143 14.53 -2.02 10.31
N GLY A 144 14.03 -1.25 9.35
CA GLY A 144 14.62 -1.15 8.01
C GLY A 144 14.34 -2.35 7.12
N LYS A 145 13.31 -3.15 7.43
CA LYS A 145 12.91 -4.30 6.62
C LYS A 145 11.40 -4.52 6.64
N LEU A 146 10.77 -4.28 5.49
CA LEU A 146 9.35 -4.49 5.23
C LEU A 146 9.17 -5.72 4.33
N ASP A 147 8.78 -6.84 4.91
CA ASP A 147 8.27 -8.00 4.19
C ASP A 147 6.75 -7.85 4.02
N LEU A 148 6.24 -7.89 2.78
CA LEU A 148 4.85 -7.54 2.45
C LEU A 148 4.24 -8.54 1.48
N CYS A 149 2.92 -8.72 1.51
CA CYS A 149 2.12 -9.28 0.41
C CYS A 149 1.30 -8.15 -0.20
N LEU A 150 1.50 -7.86 -1.48
CA LEU A 150 0.73 -6.86 -2.22
C LEU A 150 -0.47 -7.51 -2.90
N HIS A 151 -1.59 -6.82 -2.86
CA HIS A 151 -2.84 -7.20 -3.51
C HIS A 151 -3.31 -6.04 -4.40
N GLY A 152 -2.52 -5.74 -5.44
CA GLY A 152 -2.83 -4.72 -6.44
C GLY A 152 -3.46 -5.29 -7.70
N GLN A 153 -3.68 -4.40 -8.66
CA GLN A 153 -4.12 -4.77 -10.01
C GLN A 153 -2.95 -5.32 -10.83
N ARG A 154 -1.74 -4.78 -10.65
CA ARG A 154 -0.53 -5.17 -11.40
C ARG A 154 0.49 -5.88 -10.52
N LEU A 155 0.77 -5.37 -9.32
CA LEU A 155 1.70 -5.95 -8.37
C LEU A 155 0.95 -6.86 -7.40
N GLN A 156 1.26 -8.15 -7.47
CA GLN A 156 0.66 -9.17 -6.62
C GLN A 156 1.72 -10.05 -5.96
N GLY A 157 1.39 -10.55 -4.77
CA GLY A 157 2.22 -11.49 -4.03
C GLY A 157 3.30 -10.81 -3.18
N GLY A 158 4.30 -11.59 -2.79
CA GLY A 158 5.31 -11.20 -1.83
C GLY A 158 6.35 -10.24 -2.39
N PHE A 159 6.64 -9.18 -1.62
CA PHE A 159 7.74 -8.23 -1.85
C PHE A 159 8.51 -7.98 -0.55
N THR A 160 9.76 -7.53 -0.68
CA THR A 160 10.56 -7.06 0.44
C THR A 160 11.16 -5.70 0.10
N LEU A 161 10.95 -4.72 0.99
CA LEU A 161 11.71 -3.47 1.05
C LEU A 161 12.78 -3.61 2.14
N VAL A 162 14.05 -3.40 1.79
CA VAL A 162 15.16 -3.47 2.75
C VAL A 162 16.05 -2.24 2.65
N ARG A 163 16.25 -1.55 3.78
CA ARG A 163 17.09 -0.36 3.91
C ARG A 163 18.57 -0.77 3.83
N MET A 164 19.36 0.00 3.11
CA MET A 164 20.80 -0.21 3.04
C MET A 164 21.49 0.31 4.32
N LYS A 165 22.41 -0.47 4.87
CA LYS A 165 23.06 -0.18 6.16
C LYS A 165 23.75 1.20 6.20
N ASP A 166 24.48 1.55 5.15
CA ASP A 166 25.29 2.76 5.10
C ASP A 166 24.60 3.94 4.39
N ARG A 167 23.36 3.74 3.92
CA ARG A 167 22.62 4.71 3.12
C ARG A 167 21.17 4.77 3.62
N PRO A 168 20.88 5.59 4.66
CA PRO A 168 19.66 5.46 5.45
C PRO A 168 18.36 5.76 4.69
N ARG A 169 18.45 6.52 3.58
CA ARG A 169 17.34 6.82 2.67
C ARG A 169 17.26 5.88 1.49
N GLU A 170 18.26 5.03 1.26
CA GLU A 170 18.25 4.09 0.13
C GLU A 170 17.77 2.71 0.57
N TRP A 171 16.79 2.21 -0.15
CA TRP A 171 16.21 0.89 0.04
C TRP A 171 16.31 0.08 -1.25
N LEU A 172 16.13 -1.23 -1.11
CA LEU A 172 15.92 -2.14 -2.23
C LEU A 172 14.51 -2.70 -2.15
N LEU A 173 13.75 -2.54 -3.23
CA LEU A 173 12.51 -3.28 -3.47
C LEU A 173 12.85 -4.56 -4.26
N ILE A 174 12.41 -5.70 -3.72
CA ILE A 174 12.74 -7.03 -4.26
C ILE A 174 11.47 -7.89 -4.27
N LYS A 175 11.14 -8.46 -5.43
CA LYS A 175 10.06 -9.46 -5.54
C LYS A 175 10.47 -10.76 -4.84
N LYS A 176 9.57 -11.33 -4.03
CA LYS A 176 9.78 -12.66 -3.42
C LYS A 176 9.47 -13.76 -4.41
N ARG A 177 10.15 -14.89 -4.27
CA ARG A 177 9.85 -16.10 -5.03
C ARG A 177 8.56 -16.71 -4.51
N ASP A 178 7.49 -16.61 -5.30
CA ASP A 178 6.17 -17.17 -5.05
C ASP A 178 5.45 -17.41 -6.39
N LYS A 179 4.17 -17.79 -6.34
CA LYS A 179 3.34 -18.07 -7.52
C LYS A 179 3.14 -16.88 -8.47
N GLU A 180 3.30 -15.65 -7.99
CA GLU A 180 3.11 -14.44 -8.79
C GLU A 180 4.43 -13.95 -9.42
N ALA A 181 5.57 -14.52 -9.03
CA ALA A 181 6.87 -14.15 -9.56
C ALA A 181 7.00 -14.52 -11.05
N ARG A 182 7.45 -13.57 -11.88
CA ARG A 182 7.62 -13.73 -13.33
C ARG A 182 9.06 -13.35 -13.72
N SER A 183 9.91 -14.34 -13.94
CA SER A 183 11.31 -14.09 -14.35
C SER A 183 11.40 -13.67 -15.81
N GLY A 184 12.28 -12.71 -16.10
CA GLY A 184 12.45 -12.11 -17.44
C GLY A 184 11.31 -11.21 -17.88
N TYR A 185 10.27 -11.04 -17.06
CA TYR A 185 9.09 -10.24 -17.41
C TYR A 185 9.25 -8.80 -16.94
N ASP A 186 9.09 -7.86 -17.89
CA ASP A 186 9.10 -6.43 -17.61
C ASP A 186 7.68 -5.87 -17.51
N VAL A 187 7.18 -5.81 -16.28
CA VAL A 187 5.85 -5.25 -15.97
C VAL A 187 5.72 -3.78 -16.36
N MET A 188 6.84 -3.05 -16.45
CA MET A 188 6.81 -1.62 -16.77
C MET A 188 6.51 -1.36 -18.24
N GLN A 189 6.77 -2.34 -19.12
CA GLN A 189 6.46 -2.26 -20.55
C GLN A 189 5.05 -2.75 -20.89
N GLU A 190 4.45 -3.61 -20.04
CA GLU A 190 3.09 -4.13 -20.28
C GLU A 190 2.02 -3.06 -20.01
N TYR A 191 2.28 -2.12 -19.10
CA TYR A 191 1.29 -1.14 -18.68
C TYR A 191 1.84 0.29 -18.64
N ASP A 192 1.24 1.16 -19.44
CA ASP A 192 1.54 2.60 -19.50
C ASP A 192 0.41 3.50 -18.96
N THR A 193 -0.82 2.97 -18.87
CA THR A 193 -2.02 3.68 -18.45
C THR A 193 -2.25 3.68 -16.94
N SER A 194 -3.10 4.58 -16.47
CA SER A 194 -3.70 4.57 -15.15
C SER A 194 -4.61 3.36 -14.92
N VAL A 195 -4.60 2.83 -13.71
CA VAL A 195 -5.60 1.82 -13.28
C VAL A 195 -6.94 2.44 -12.84
N LEU A 196 -6.98 3.75 -12.61
CA LEU A 196 -8.19 4.49 -12.21
C LEU A 196 -8.89 5.10 -13.42
N SER A 197 -8.21 5.98 -14.15
CA SER A 197 -8.79 6.75 -15.26
C SER A 197 -8.57 6.13 -16.63
N ARG A 198 -7.68 5.14 -16.75
CA ARG A 198 -7.22 4.56 -18.03
C ARG A 198 -6.46 5.53 -18.93
N ARG A 199 -6.11 6.73 -18.44
CA ARG A 199 -5.30 7.72 -19.16
C ARG A 199 -3.82 7.35 -19.18
N THR A 200 -3.13 7.82 -20.20
CA THR A 200 -1.67 7.90 -20.30
C THR A 200 -1.14 9.23 -19.75
N ILE A 201 0.19 9.40 -19.72
CA ILE A 201 0.79 10.72 -19.40
C ILE A 201 0.44 11.71 -20.49
N GLU A 202 0.51 11.27 -21.74
CA GLU A 202 0.24 12.06 -22.94
C GLU A 202 -1.21 12.57 -22.93
N ASP A 203 -2.16 11.75 -22.46
CA ASP A 203 -3.56 12.19 -22.28
C ASP A 203 -3.69 13.30 -21.22
N LEU A 204 -2.97 13.20 -20.09
CA LEU A 204 -3.01 14.22 -19.04
C LEU A 204 -2.40 15.55 -19.52
N GLU A 205 -1.31 15.49 -20.27
CA GLU A 205 -0.68 16.66 -20.87
C GLU A 205 -1.60 17.29 -21.93
N ALA A 206 -2.24 16.48 -22.76
CA ALA A 206 -3.20 16.94 -23.77
C ALA A 206 -4.43 17.61 -23.13
N ASP A 207 -4.94 17.07 -22.03
CA ASP A 207 -6.05 17.64 -21.29
C ASP A 207 -5.69 18.99 -20.65
N VAL A 208 -4.47 19.15 -20.11
CA VAL A 208 -3.98 20.45 -19.62
C VAL A 208 -3.84 21.45 -20.78
N ALA A 209 -3.30 21.02 -21.92
CA ALA A 209 -3.17 21.87 -23.11
C ALA A 209 -4.54 22.28 -23.68
N ALA A 210 -5.55 21.43 -23.55
CA ALA A 210 -6.93 21.70 -23.95
C ALA A 210 -7.71 22.54 -22.92
N GLY A 211 -7.15 22.78 -21.73
CA GLY A 211 -7.84 23.46 -20.63
C GLY A 211 -8.97 22.63 -20.00
N THR A 212 -8.96 21.30 -20.19
CA THR A 212 -9.93 20.36 -19.61
C THR A 212 -9.45 19.77 -18.28
N LEU A 213 -8.17 19.97 -17.94
CA LEU A 213 -7.59 19.74 -16.63
C LEU A 213 -6.85 21.00 -16.18
N ASP A 214 -7.16 21.49 -14.98
CA ASP A 214 -6.34 22.51 -14.35
C ASP A 214 -5.04 21.85 -13.83
N PRO A 215 -3.85 22.42 -14.11
CA PRO A 215 -2.63 21.95 -13.49
C PRO A 215 -2.76 22.12 -11.97
N GLY A 216 -2.70 21.00 -11.26
CA GLY A 216 -2.94 20.96 -9.83
C GLY A 216 -1.83 21.69 -9.09
N CYS A 217 -2.19 22.76 -8.37
CA CYS A 217 -1.42 23.19 -7.21
C CYS A 217 -1.54 22.08 -6.16
N CYS A 218 -0.41 21.50 -5.74
CA CYS A 218 -0.39 20.55 -4.62
C CYS A 218 -1.10 21.17 -3.42
N GLY A 219 -2.22 20.55 -2.99
CA GLY A 219 -2.91 20.87 -1.74
C GLY A 219 -2.25 20.17 -0.56
#